data_AF-A0A9P8AMT1-F1
#
_entry.id   AF-A0A9P8AMT1-F1
#
_cell.length_a   1.000
_cell.length_b   1.000
_cell.length_c   1.000
_cell.angle_alpha   90.00
_cell.angle_beta   90.00
_cell.angle_gamma   90.00
#
_symmetry.space_group_name_H-M   'P 1'
#
loop_
_entity.id
_entity.type
_entity.pdbx_description
1 polymer ?
#
loop_
_entity_poly.entity_id
_entity_poly.type
_entity_poly.pdbx_seq_one_letter_code
_entity_poly.pdbx_strand_id
1 'polypeptide(L)'
;MFRNFSSQLAAAAVGNNKNSDGDKKTMSPTLRSDIYTAVDQASSWLAGGKGGGSLPGDGMSYGAVLATIQKHFPDTKIGIDSLGNTESEVAIVVGGVTSMVLEMSRWEGMAGGMAMKTWVDALGGAYARIGDDDGSLRKATIAKGITRGINQNADVSLMTKEFTAKIQIITCLKSLITRVYGVGSEEARRAEASLSSKFI
;
A
#
# COMPACT_ATOMS: atom_id res chain seq x y z
N MET A 1 10.45 -42.84 -6.82
CA MET A 1 10.39 -41.41 -7.22
C MET A 1 10.27 -40.49 -6.00
N PHE A 2 11.06 -40.71 -4.92
CA PHE A 2 10.93 -39.98 -3.64
C PHE A 2 12.12 -39.07 -3.30
N ARG A 3 13.10 -38.92 -4.21
CA ARG A 3 14.31 -38.12 -3.98
C ARG A 3 14.13 -36.60 -4.16
N ASN A 4 13.02 -36.15 -4.74
CA ASN A 4 12.76 -34.73 -4.99
C ASN A 4 12.10 -33.98 -3.82
N PHE A 5 11.57 -34.69 -2.83
CA PHE A 5 10.97 -34.03 -1.65
C PHE A 5 12.02 -33.57 -0.64
N SER A 6 13.15 -34.29 -0.53
CA SER A 6 14.24 -33.93 0.38
C SER A 6 14.97 -32.66 -0.05
N SER A 7 15.09 -32.41 -1.36
CA SER A 7 15.72 -31.19 -1.89
C SER A 7 14.84 -29.95 -1.75
N GLN A 8 13.50 -30.10 -1.79
CA GLN A 8 12.58 -28.98 -1.54
C GLN A 8 12.49 -28.62 -0.05
N LEU A 9 12.54 -29.60 0.85
CA LEU A 9 12.52 -29.33 2.29
C LEU A 9 13.85 -28.76 2.79
N ALA A 10 14.99 -29.20 2.24
CA ALA A 10 16.30 -28.61 2.54
C ALA A 10 16.42 -27.15 2.03
N ALA A 11 15.81 -26.82 0.88
CA ALA A 11 15.72 -25.44 0.40
C ALA A 11 14.83 -24.57 1.31
N ALA A 12 13.75 -25.12 1.87
CA ALA A 12 12.87 -24.43 2.82
C ALA A 12 13.52 -24.21 4.19
N ALA A 13 14.39 -25.13 4.65
CA ALA A 13 15.07 -25.02 5.94
C ALA A 13 16.25 -24.03 5.92
N VAL A 14 16.92 -23.84 4.78
CA VAL A 14 18.01 -22.87 4.62
C VAL A 14 17.49 -21.44 4.36
N GLY A 15 16.27 -21.30 3.82
CA GLY A 15 15.64 -20.00 3.56
C GLY A 15 15.13 -19.24 4.79
N ASN A 16 15.07 -19.89 5.95
CA ASN A 16 14.49 -19.32 7.18
C ASN A 16 15.51 -18.68 8.15
N ASN A 17 16.78 -18.61 7.78
CA ASN A 17 17.81 -17.94 8.58
C ASN A 17 18.04 -16.49 8.12
N LYS A 18 16.97 -15.68 8.13
CA LYS A 18 17.07 -14.21 8.01
C LYS A 18 17.12 -13.59 9.41
N ASN A 19 18.23 -13.79 10.11
CA ASN A 19 18.54 -12.94 11.26
C ASN A 19 20.03 -12.94 11.58
N SER A 20 20.83 -12.26 10.75
CA SER A 20 22.12 -11.68 11.11
C SER A 20 22.83 -11.22 9.84
N ASP A 21 22.55 -9.98 9.41
CA ASP A 21 23.60 -9.01 9.12
C ASP A 21 22.99 -7.73 8.56
N GLY A 22 23.52 -6.60 9.01
CA GLY A 22 23.29 -5.27 8.44
C GLY A 22 23.95 -5.12 7.06
N ASP A 23 23.79 -6.14 6.22
CA ASP A 23 24.43 -6.27 4.92
C ASP A 23 23.55 -5.59 3.87
N LYS A 24 23.99 -4.37 3.49
CA LYS A 24 23.70 -3.68 2.23
C LYS A 24 22.39 -4.12 1.56
N LYS A 25 21.24 -3.88 2.20
CA LYS A 25 19.95 -3.97 1.50
C LYS A 25 20.12 -3.09 0.27
N THR A 26 20.13 -3.62 -0.94
CA THR A 26 20.07 -2.82 -2.17
C THR A 26 18.64 -2.86 -2.66
N MET A 27 18.23 -1.84 -3.43
CA MET A 27 16.91 -1.83 -4.04
C MET A 27 16.66 -3.14 -4.82
N SER A 28 15.52 -3.78 -4.61
CA SER A 28 15.14 -4.95 -5.40
C SER A 28 15.06 -4.55 -6.89
N PRO A 29 15.68 -5.31 -7.81
CA PRO A 29 15.77 -4.93 -9.23
C PRO A 29 14.41 -4.70 -9.90
N THR A 30 13.36 -5.36 -9.42
CA THR A 30 12.01 -5.27 -9.98
C THR A 30 11.10 -4.32 -9.22
N LEU A 31 11.58 -3.67 -8.14
CA LEU A 31 10.73 -2.83 -7.28
C LEU A 31 10.02 -1.74 -8.08
N ARG A 32 10.73 -1.08 -9.01
CA ARG A 32 10.16 -0.03 -9.85
C ARG A 32 8.98 -0.51 -10.68
N SER A 33 9.14 -1.60 -11.42
CA SER A 33 8.08 -2.15 -12.28
C SER A 33 6.92 -2.70 -11.46
N ASP A 34 7.24 -3.33 -10.32
CA ASP A 34 6.25 -3.93 -9.43
C ASP A 34 5.43 -2.85 -8.72
N ILE A 35 5.98 -1.65 -8.44
CA ILE A 35 5.21 -0.50 -7.93
C ILE A 35 4.12 -0.11 -8.92
N TYR A 36 4.45 0.13 -10.19
CA TYR A 36 3.44 0.56 -11.16
C TYR A 36 2.40 -0.53 -11.42
N THR A 37 2.84 -1.80 -11.42
CA THR A 37 1.93 -2.95 -11.48
C THR A 37 0.97 -2.97 -10.29
N ALA A 38 1.49 -2.78 -9.07
CA ALA A 38 0.67 -2.73 -7.86
C ALA A 38 -0.28 -1.52 -7.84
N VAL A 39 0.16 -0.36 -8.33
CA VAL A 39 -0.68 0.85 -8.48
C VAL A 39 -1.86 0.56 -9.42
N ASP A 40 -1.61 -0.03 -10.57
CA ASP A 40 -2.65 -0.34 -11.56
C ASP A 40 -3.64 -1.39 -11.03
N GLN A 41 -3.12 -2.48 -10.44
CA GLN A 41 -3.94 -3.53 -9.84
C GLN A 41 -4.79 -2.97 -8.69
N ALA A 42 -4.20 -2.18 -7.79
CA ALA A 42 -4.90 -1.60 -6.65
C ALA A 42 -5.95 -0.57 -7.08
N SER A 43 -5.64 0.30 -8.04
CA SER A 43 -6.57 1.30 -8.58
C SER A 43 -7.77 0.65 -9.26
N SER A 44 -7.53 -0.38 -10.09
CA SER A 44 -8.59 -1.15 -10.76
C SER A 44 -9.48 -1.88 -9.76
N TRP A 45 -8.88 -2.51 -8.75
CA TRP A 45 -9.58 -3.22 -7.67
C TRP A 45 -10.44 -2.27 -6.84
N LEU A 46 -9.87 -1.15 -6.36
CA LEU A 46 -10.61 -0.16 -5.56
C LEU A 46 -11.80 0.44 -6.30
N ALA A 47 -11.65 0.68 -7.60
CA ALA A 47 -12.72 1.20 -8.45
C ALA A 47 -13.77 0.13 -8.83
N GLY A 48 -13.56 -1.14 -8.46
CA GLY A 48 -14.53 -2.22 -8.65
C GLY A 48 -14.49 -2.96 -9.99
N GLY A 49 -13.47 -2.70 -10.82
CA GLY A 49 -13.32 -3.28 -12.15
C GLY A 49 -14.45 -2.94 -13.14
N LYS A 50 -14.18 -3.06 -14.45
CA LYS A 50 -15.18 -2.81 -15.52
C LYS A 50 -16.29 -3.89 -15.65
N GLY A 51 -16.48 -4.74 -14.63
CA GLY A 51 -17.36 -5.92 -14.76
C GLY A 51 -17.94 -6.48 -13.46
N GLY A 52 -17.93 -5.72 -12.35
CA GLY A 52 -18.69 -6.04 -11.13
C GLY A 52 -18.21 -7.23 -10.30
N GLY A 53 -17.09 -7.87 -10.64
CA GLY A 53 -16.64 -9.12 -10.00
C GLY A 53 -15.47 -9.00 -9.01
N SER A 54 -14.88 -7.82 -8.81
CA SER A 54 -13.70 -7.66 -7.94
C SER A 54 -13.80 -6.36 -7.17
N LEU A 55 -14.08 -6.45 -5.88
CA LEU A 55 -14.44 -5.31 -5.04
C LEU A 55 -13.76 -5.44 -3.67
N PRO A 56 -13.36 -4.32 -3.05
CA PRO A 56 -12.89 -4.36 -1.67
C PRO A 56 -13.95 -4.91 -0.71
N GLY A 57 -13.56 -5.86 0.14
CA GLY A 57 -14.43 -6.58 1.07
C GLY A 57 -14.95 -7.93 0.55
N ASP A 58 -14.55 -8.38 -0.64
CA ASP A 58 -14.90 -9.71 -1.14
C ASP A 58 -13.98 -10.84 -0.63
N GLY A 59 -12.94 -10.50 0.15
CA GLY A 59 -12.03 -11.48 0.75
C GLY A 59 -11.00 -12.09 -0.18
N MET A 60 -11.05 -11.83 -1.50
CA MET A 60 -10.25 -12.61 -2.46
C MET A 60 -9.62 -11.77 -3.58
N SER A 61 -10.30 -10.73 -4.07
CA SER A 61 -9.87 -10.01 -5.28
C SER A 61 -8.62 -9.15 -5.08
N TYR A 62 -8.25 -8.83 -3.84
CA TYR A 62 -6.99 -8.17 -3.52
C TYR A 62 -5.76 -9.07 -3.78
N GLY A 63 -5.95 -10.38 -4.00
CA GLY A 63 -4.87 -11.38 -4.01
C GLY A 63 -3.73 -11.07 -4.98
N ALA A 64 -4.04 -10.55 -6.17
CA ALA A 64 -3.03 -10.16 -7.16
C ALA A 64 -2.16 -9.00 -6.66
N VAL A 65 -2.77 -7.98 -6.03
CA VAL A 65 -2.05 -6.84 -5.46
C VAL A 65 -1.20 -7.30 -4.29
N LEU A 66 -1.77 -8.12 -3.40
CA LEU A 66 -1.08 -8.63 -2.22
C LEU A 66 0.13 -9.48 -2.61
N ALA A 67 0.03 -10.33 -3.63
CA ALA A 67 1.15 -11.12 -4.13
C ALA A 67 2.30 -10.24 -4.62
N THR A 68 1.98 -9.15 -5.34
CA THR A 68 2.99 -8.16 -5.78
C THR A 68 3.66 -7.47 -4.60
N ILE A 69 2.90 -7.10 -3.57
CA ILE A 69 3.45 -6.51 -2.33
C ILE A 69 4.34 -7.51 -1.59
N GLN A 70 3.88 -8.74 -1.41
CA GLN A 70 4.58 -9.79 -0.66
C GLN A 70 5.93 -10.20 -1.26
N LYS A 71 6.14 -9.95 -2.56
CA LYS A 71 7.44 -10.12 -3.21
C LYS A 71 8.53 -9.23 -2.59
N HIS A 72 8.17 -8.04 -2.10
CA HIS A 72 9.09 -7.09 -1.46
C HIS A 72 8.92 -7.06 0.07
N PHE A 73 7.70 -7.31 0.55
CA PHE A 73 7.34 -7.34 1.97
C PHE A 73 6.63 -8.65 2.34
N PRO A 74 7.36 -9.77 2.54
CA PRO A 74 6.76 -11.08 2.80
C PRO A 74 5.89 -11.13 4.07
N ASP A 75 6.13 -10.22 5.00
CA ASP A 75 5.40 -10.11 6.26
C ASP A 75 4.06 -9.38 6.12
N THR A 76 3.79 -8.72 4.99
CA THR A 76 2.48 -8.12 4.71
C THR A 76 1.47 -9.23 4.49
N LYS A 77 0.61 -9.46 5.49
CA LYS A 77 -0.42 -10.50 5.48
C LYS A 77 -1.77 -9.90 5.84
N ILE A 78 -2.82 -10.40 5.19
CA ILE A 78 -4.20 -10.16 5.62
C ILE A 78 -4.54 -11.26 6.62
N GLY A 79 -4.75 -10.85 7.88
CA GLY A 79 -5.19 -11.76 8.94
C GLY A 79 -6.58 -12.30 8.67
N ILE A 80 -6.92 -13.44 9.27
CA ILE A 80 -8.24 -14.09 9.12
C ILE A 80 -9.36 -13.12 9.53
N ASP A 81 -9.13 -12.29 10.55
CA ASP A 81 -10.09 -11.29 11.05
C ASP A 81 -10.33 -10.13 10.07
N SER A 82 -9.43 -9.95 9.09
CA SER A 82 -9.48 -8.89 8.08
C SER A 82 -10.08 -9.38 6.76
N LEU A 83 -10.31 -10.69 6.59
CA LEU A 83 -10.88 -11.28 5.39
C LEU A 83 -12.36 -10.88 5.24
N GLY A 84 -12.74 -10.30 4.10
CA GLY A 84 -14.09 -9.79 3.88
C GLY A 84 -14.38 -8.46 4.58
N ASN A 85 -13.40 -7.90 5.29
CA ASN A 85 -13.52 -6.60 5.94
C ASN A 85 -12.96 -5.52 5.02
N THR A 86 -13.85 -4.76 4.36
CA THR A 86 -13.48 -3.70 3.40
C THR A 86 -12.46 -2.71 3.96
N GLU A 87 -12.63 -2.22 5.20
CA GLU A 87 -11.69 -1.25 5.78
C GLU A 87 -10.29 -1.85 5.91
N SER A 88 -10.21 -3.07 6.44
CA SER A 88 -8.95 -3.73 6.77
C SER A 88 -8.19 -4.18 5.53
N GLU A 89 -8.90 -4.73 4.53
CA GLU A 89 -8.31 -5.09 3.23
C GLU A 89 -7.73 -3.86 2.54
N VAL A 90 -8.50 -2.77 2.45
CA VAL A 90 -8.04 -1.51 1.85
C VAL A 90 -6.85 -0.97 2.62
N ALA A 91 -6.88 -0.98 3.95
CA ALA A 91 -5.77 -0.49 4.77
C ALA A 91 -4.47 -1.27 4.51
N ILE A 92 -4.55 -2.60 4.42
CA ILE A 92 -3.36 -3.44 4.21
C ILE A 92 -2.80 -3.25 2.80
N VAL A 93 -3.66 -3.24 1.77
CA VAL A 93 -3.23 -2.99 0.39
C VAL A 93 -2.64 -1.60 0.25
N VAL A 94 -3.34 -0.56 0.74
CA VAL A 94 -2.87 0.82 0.64
C VAL A 94 -1.55 1.01 1.39
N GLY A 95 -1.43 0.47 2.60
CA GLY A 95 -0.20 0.50 3.38
C GLY A 95 0.97 -0.22 2.69
N GLY A 96 0.70 -1.37 2.08
CA GLY A 96 1.69 -2.16 1.36
C GLY A 96 2.24 -1.46 0.11
N VAL A 97 1.36 -0.96 -0.78
CA VAL A 97 1.79 -0.19 -1.97
C VAL A 97 2.52 1.09 -1.55
N THR A 98 2.02 1.78 -0.52
CA THR A 98 2.71 2.97 0.02
C THR A 98 4.10 2.61 0.53
N SER A 99 4.27 1.49 1.21
CA SER A 99 5.57 1.01 1.71
C SER A 99 6.54 0.65 0.58
N MET A 100 6.06 0.07 -0.53
CA MET A 100 6.88 -0.14 -1.73
C MET A 100 7.41 1.18 -2.31
N VAL A 101 6.55 2.20 -2.40
CA VAL A 101 6.94 3.53 -2.89
C VAL A 101 7.93 4.20 -1.92
N LEU A 102 7.69 4.11 -0.62
CA LEU A 102 8.61 4.63 0.39
C LEU A 102 9.96 3.93 0.30
N GLU A 103 10.00 2.61 0.16
CA GLU A 103 11.25 1.88 -0.04
C GLU A 103 12.00 2.34 -1.28
N MET A 104 11.31 2.55 -2.41
CA MET A 104 11.95 3.12 -3.59
C MET A 104 12.50 4.53 -3.32
N SER A 105 11.76 5.37 -2.58
CA SER A 105 12.23 6.71 -2.22
C SER A 105 13.54 6.70 -1.42
N ARG A 106 13.74 5.67 -0.59
CA ARG A 106 14.99 5.50 0.18
C ARG A 106 16.22 5.47 -0.71
N TRP A 107 16.08 4.83 -1.86
CA TRP A 107 17.14 4.61 -2.84
C TRP A 107 17.23 5.77 -3.83
N GLU A 108 16.08 6.26 -4.26
CA GLU A 108 15.94 7.28 -5.28
C GLU A 108 14.88 8.31 -4.85
N GLY A 109 15.30 9.34 -4.12
CA GLY A 109 14.37 10.31 -3.50
C GLY A 109 13.39 10.93 -4.49
N MET A 110 13.90 11.51 -5.58
CA MET A 110 13.06 12.16 -6.60
C MET A 110 12.15 11.20 -7.35
N ALA A 111 12.65 10.00 -7.71
CA ALA A 111 11.82 8.98 -8.35
C ALA A 111 10.71 8.51 -7.38
N GLY A 112 11.04 8.35 -6.09
CA GLY A 112 10.09 8.03 -5.03
C GLY A 112 9.00 9.08 -4.87
N GLY A 113 9.37 10.37 -4.90
CA GLY A 113 8.41 11.48 -4.88
C GLY A 113 7.44 11.44 -6.07
N MET A 114 7.94 11.12 -7.26
CA MET A 114 7.11 10.99 -8.47
C MET A 114 6.20 9.76 -8.41
N ALA A 115 6.70 8.60 -7.99
CA ALA A 115 5.86 7.42 -7.81
C ALA A 115 4.80 7.63 -6.72
N MET A 116 5.12 8.36 -5.65
CA MET A 116 4.14 8.72 -4.62
C MET A 116 3.03 9.60 -5.19
N LYS A 117 3.38 10.57 -6.04
CA LYS A 117 2.38 11.38 -6.75
C LYS A 117 1.49 10.50 -7.63
N THR A 118 2.06 9.62 -8.44
CA THR A 118 1.30 8.67 -9.27
C THR A 118 0.37 7.80 -8.45
N TRP A 119 0.86 7.26 -7.33
CA TRP A 119 0.07 6.43 -6.43
C TRP A 119 -1.10 7.20 -5.82
N VAL A 120 -0.85 8.40 -5.30
CA VAL A 120 -1.89 9.27 -4.73
C VAL A 120 -2.93 9.68 -5.77
N ASP A 121 -2.50 10.02 -6.99
CA ASP A 121 -3.41 10.41 -8.07
C ASP A 121 -4.27 9.21 -8.53
N ALA A 122 -3.69 8.01 -8.59
CA ALA A 122 -4.41 6.78 -8.88
C ALA A 122 -5.44 6.44 -7.78
N LEU A 123 -5.07 6.55 -6.51
CA LEU A 123 -5.97 6.34 -5.38
C LEU A 123 -7.12 7.34 -5.36
N GLY A 124 -6.83 8.63 -5.51
CA GLY A 124 -7.85 9.68 -5.55
C GLY A 124 -8.81 9.49 -6.73
N GLY A 125 -8.28 9.12 -7.90
CA GLY A 125 -9.08 8.80 -9.08
C GLY A 125 -9.95 7.56 -8.90
N ALA A 126 -9.42 6.49 -8.31
CA ALA A 126 -10.19 5.28 -8.00
C ALA A 126 -11.30 5.57 -6.99
N TYR A 127 -10.99 6.31 -5.92
CA TYR A 127 -11.96 6.70 -4.90
C TYR A 127 -13.10 7.57 -5.48
N ALA A 128 -12.78 8.51 -6.35
CA ALA A 128 -13.77 9.37 -7.01
C ALA A 128 -14.73 8.61 -7.93
N ARG A 129 -14.31 7.45 -8.47
CA ARG A 129 -15.12 6.58 -9.34
C ARG A 129 -16.07 5.66 -8.58
N ILE A 130 -15.93 5.55 -7.26
CA ILE A 130 -16.87 4.80 -6.44
C ILE A 130 -18.19 5.57 -6.44
N GLY A 131 -19.18 5.00 -7.14
CA GLY A 131 -20.51 5.59 -7.30
C GLY A 131 -21.16 5.89 -5.95
N ASP A 132 -21.90 6.99 -5.87
CA ASP A 132 -22.68 7.36 -4.67
C ASP A 132 -23.99 6.55 -4.55
N ASP A 133 -24.36 5.81 -5.61
CA ASP A 133 -25.66 5.14 -5.75
C ASP A 133 -25.84 3.89 -4.88
N ASP A 134 -24.78 3.27 -4.37
CA ASP A 134 -24.85 1.99 -3.63
C ASP A 134 -24.38 2.07 -2.17
N GLY A 135 -24.54 3.25 -1.55
CA GLY A 135 -24.39 3.44 -0.11
C GLY A 135 -23.13 4.23 0.28
N SER A 136 -23.37 5.47 0.72
CA SER A 136 -22.41 6.37 1.37
C SER A 136 -21.52 5.68 2.43
N LEU A 137 -22.03 4.63 3.07
CA LEU A 137 -21.33 3.79 4.04
C LEU A 137 -20.12 3.05 3.47
N ARG A 138 -20.20 2.52 2.24
CA ARG A 138 -19.09 1.80 1.62
C ARG A 138 -17.97 2.75 1.24
N LYS A 139 -18.31 3.86 0.59
CA LYS A 139 -17.36 4.92 0.23
C LYS A 139 -16.67 5.48 1.48
N ALA A 140 -17.40 5.71 2.56
CA ALA A 140 -16.84 6.10 3.86
C ALA A 140 -15.93 5.03 4.48
N THR A 141 -16.28 3.74 4.36
CA THR A 141 -15.45 2.62 4.85
C THR A 141 -14.14 2.52 4.06
N ILE A 142 -14.19 2.70 2.74
CA ILE A 142 -12.99 2.75 1.89
C ILE A 142 -12.14 3.97 2.24
N ALA A 143 -12.74 5.13 2.47
CA ALA A 143 -12.04 6.32 2.93
C ALA A 143 -11.26 6.07 4.24
N LYS A 144 -11.90 5.42 5.22
CA LYS A 144 -11.26 4.97 6.47
C LYS A 144 -10.11 4.01 6.20
N GLY A 145 -10.33 3.01 5.34
CA GLY A 145 -9.30 2.06 4.93
C GLY A 145 -8.08 2.74 4.31
N ILE A 146 -8.27 3.66 3.37
CA ILE A 146 -7.18 4.44 2.75
C ILE A 146 -6.40 5.20 3.83
N THR A 147 -7.12 5.87 4.72
CA THR A 147 -6.53 6.69 5.79
C THR A 147 -5.74 5.84 6.77
N ARG A 148 -6.29 4.69 7.16
CA ARG A 148 -5.64 3.73 8.04
C ARG A 148 -4.43 3.10 7.37
N GLY A 149 -4.52 2.79 6.08
CA GLY A 149 -3.40 2.27 5.31
C GLY A 149 -2.20 3.21 5.29
N ILE A 150 -2.44 4.50 5.03
CA ILE A 150 -1.40 5.53 5.01
C ILE A 150 -0.87 5.83 6.41
N ASN A 151 -1.76 5.98 7.39
CA ASN A 151 -1.36 6.40 8.73
C ASN A 151 -0.75 5.26 9.54
N GLN A 152 -1.32 4.06 9.52
CA GLN A 152 -0.99 2.99 10.47
C GLN A 152 -0.22 1.84 9.83
N ASN A 153 -0.51 1.49 8.57
CA ASN A 153 0.05 0.30 7.94
C ASN A 153 1.28 0.59 7.06
N ALA A 154 1.45 1.83 6.59
CA ALA A 154 2.63 2.23 5.81
C ALA A 154 3.86 2.35 6.73
N ASP A 155 4.97 1.75 6.30
CA ASP A 155 6.24 1.82 7.04
C ASP A 155 7.04 3.08 6.66
N VAL A 156 6.90 4.11 7.50
CA VAL A 156 7.59 5.40 7.35
C VAL A 156 9.10 5.30 7.51
N SER A 157 9.61 4.25 8.18
CA SER A 157 11.06 4.04 8.34
C SER A 157 11.78 3.80 7.00
N LEU A 158 11.01 3.41 5.98
CA LEU A 158 11.50 3.20 4.62
C LEU A 158 11.65 4.50 3.82
N MET A 159 11.13 5.62 4.32
CA MET A 159 11.15 6.88 3.55
C MET A 159 12.57 7.44 3.37
N THR A 160 12.78 8.16 2.27
CA THR A 160 13.99 8.94 2.03
C THR A 160 14.35 9.91 3.16
N LYS A 161 15.65 10.14 3.34
CA LYS A 161 16.20 11.19 4.23
C LYS A 161 16.41 12.51 3.50
N GLU A 162 16.31 12.54 2.17
CA GLU A 162 16.46 13.76 1.38
C GLU A 162 15.29 14.71 1.64
N PHE A 163 15.58 15.92 2.12
CA PHE A 163 14.57 16.87 2.58
C PHE A 163 13.51 17.19 1.50
N THR A 164 13.95 17.52 0.28
CA THR A 164 13.04 17.89 -0.82
C THR A 164 12.08 16.76 -1.17
N ALA A 165 12.60 15.55 -1.38
CA ALA A 165 11.80 14.38 -1.71
C ALA A 165 10.87 13.97 -0.55
N LYS A 166 11.36 14.05 0.70
CA LYS A 166 10.56 13.82 1.91
C LYS A 166 9.37 14.78 1.97
N ILE A 167 9.59 16.08 1.79
CA ILE A 167 8.50 17.08 1.80
C ILE A 167 7.51 16.84 0.67
N GLN A 168 7.97 16.48 -0.53
CA GLN A 168 7.09 16.14 -1.65
C GLN A 168 6.20 14.95 -1.32
N ILE A 169 6.76 13.86 -0.79
CA ILE A 169 6.02 12.65 -0.39
C ILE A 169 4.95 13.00 0.66
N ILE A 170 5.32 13.73 1.70
CA ILE A 170 4.39 14.15 2.77
C ILE A 170 3.26 15.00 2.19
N THR A 171 3.59 15.94 1.29
CA THR A 171 2.59 16.82 0.66
C THR A 171 1.63 16.02 -0.21
N CYS A 172 2.11 15.05 -0.97
CA CYS A 172 1.27 14.13 -1.74
C CYS A 172 0.30 13.37 -0.84
N LEU A 173 0.78 12.76 0.25
CA LEU A 173 -0.05 11.99 1.18
C LEU A 173 -1.12 12.87 1.87
N LYS A 174 -0.76 14.08 2.31
CA LYS A 174 -1.74 15.04 2.86
C LYS A 174 -2.81 15.43 1.83
N SER A 175 -2.41 15.67 0.58
CA SER A 175 -3.36 15.99 -0.50
C SER A 175 -4.35 14.87 -0.81
N LEU A 176 -4.02 13.61 -0.48
CA LEU A 176 -4.95 12.50 -0.66
C LEU A 176 -6.05 12.52 0.40
N ILE A 177 -5.69 12.79 1.66
CA ILE A 177 -6.66 12.86 2.77
C ILE A 177 -7.72 13.92 2.48
N THR A 178 -7.32 15.09 2.00
CA THR A 178 -8.25 16.17 1.64
C THR A 178 -9.13 15.82 0.45
N ARG A 179 -8.62 15.04 -0.51
CA ARG A 179 -9.42 14.52 -1.63
C ARG A 179 -10.44 13.47 -1.20
N VAL A 180 -10.14 12.70 -0.16
CA VAL A 180 -10.99 11.60 0.33
C VAL A 180 -12.13 12.10 1.23
N TYR A 181 -11.84 12.98 2.19
CA TYR A 181 -12.84 13.49 3.14
C TYR A 181 -13.34 14.90 2.86
N GLY A 182 -12.76 15.59 1.87
CA GLY A 182 -13.04 17.00 1.61
C GLY A 182 -12.20 17.94 2.48
N VAL A 183 -11.94 19.12 1.92
CA VAL A 183 -11.13 20.17 2.55
C VAL A 183 -11.83 20.66 3.81
N GLY A 184 -11.10 20.67 4.93
CA GLY A 184 -11.59 21.24 6.20
C GLY A 184 -12.48 20.34 7.05
N SER A 185 -12.70 19.08 6.65
CA SER A 185 -13.37 18.08 7.49
C SER A 185 -12.56 17.74 8.75
N GLU A 186 -13.25 17.36 9.82
CA GLU A 186 -12.60 16.96 11.08
C GLU A 186 -11.77 15.69 10.89
N GLU A 187 -12.23 14.76 10.05
CA GLU A 187 -11.51 13.54 9.68
C GLU A 187 -10.21 13.89 8.94
N ALA A 188 -10.24 14.85 8.01
CA ALA A 188 -9.03 15.29 7.33
C ALA A 188 -8.03 15.93 8.31
N ARG A 189 -8.50 16.80 9.21
CA ARG A 189 -7.64 17.44 10.23
C ARG A 189 -6.98 16.41 11.14
N ARG A 190 -7.73 15.42 11.64
CA ARG A 190 -7.21 14.35 12.51
C ARG A 190 -6.17 13.50 11.78
N ALA A 191 -6.46 13.13 10.53
CA ALA A 191 -5.55 12.33 9.73
C ALA A 191 -4.28 13.12 9.34
N GLU A 192 -4.38 14.40 9.02
CA GLU A 192 -3.23 15.28 8.77
C GLU A 192 -2.37 15.50 10.02
N ALA A 193 -2.99 15.64 11.20
CA ALA A 193 -2.28 15.73 12.46
C ALA A 193 -1.49 14.44 12.74
N SER A 194 -2.11 13.27 12.50
CA SER A 194 -1.43 11.96 12.61
C SER A 194 -0.28 11.81 11.63
N LEU A 195 -0.41 12.27 10.38
CA LEU A 195 0.72 12.24 9.44
C LEU A 195 1.83 13.20 9.89
N SER A 196 1.46 14.40 10.31
CA SER A 196 2.43 15.42 10.72
C SER A 196 3.26 14.94 11.91
N SER A 197 2.65 14.30 12.91
CA SER A 197 3.37 13.74 14.06
C SER A 197 4.28 12.55 13.73
N LYS A 198 4.04 11.86 12.61
CA LYS A 198 4.88 10.73 12.17
C LYS A 198 6.07 11.15 11.32
N PHE A 199 5.96 12.27 10.62
CA PHE A 199 6.96 12.70 9.65
C PHE A 199 7.85 13.86 10.14
N ILE A 200 7.40 14.61 11.16
CA ILE A 200 8.12 15.67 11.87
C ILE A 200 8.70 15.10 13.15
#